data_AF-A0A9P3GC30-F1
#
_entry.id   AF-A0A9P3GC30-F1
#
_cell.length_a   1.000
_cell.length_b   1.000
_cell.length_c   1.000
_cell.angle_alpha   90.00
_cell.angle_beta   90.00
_cell.angle_gamma   90.00
#
_symmetry.space_group_name_H-M   'P 1'
#
loop_
_entity.id
_entity.type
_entity.pdbx_description
1 polymer ?
#
loop_
_entity_poly.entity_id
_entity_poly.type
_entity_poly.pdbx_seq_one_letter_code
_entity_poly.pdbx_strand_id
1 'polypeptide(L)'
;MLFSAIPLLAALAAAQLAYAGIGVHCGTTNDATLSDCKALLNDDATWDGAWAGTSNVCHYSNADSGVINGKAYNTACHGNCCIYYASMVGHTPDKGQTRADAQGLLGCADTDKDAVNGLDFFDDGRGVCISDGSGCGDCFDDADFSGGCSIC
;
A
#
# COMPACT_ATOMS: atom_id res chain seq x y z
N MET A 1 6.18 56.17 26.43
CA MET A 1 5.61 54.92 26.99
C MET A 1 5.59 53.91 25.85
N LEU A 2 6.53 52.95 25.88
CA LEU A 2 6.66 51.87 24.90
C LEU A 2 5.52 50.87 25.12
N PHE A 3 4.75 50.55 24.08
CA PHE A 3 3.96 49.32 24.04
C PHE A 3 4.57 48.41 22.99
N SER A 4 5.33 47.43 23.48
CA SER A 4 5.83 46.29 22.74
C SER A 4 4.66 45.30 22.62
N ALA A 5 4.23 44.97 21.40
CA ALA A 5 3.25 43.92 21.15
C ALA A 5 3.91 42.76 20.41
N ILE A 6 3.80 41.59 21.03
CA ILE A 6 4.39 40.30 20.67
C ILE A 6 3.55 39.67 19.54
N PRO A 7 4.14 39.15 18.45
CA PRO A 7 3.41 38.24 17.58
C PRO A 7 3.47 36.84 18.20
N LEU A 8 2.32 36.28 18.54
CA LEU A 8 2.20 34.90 19.01
C LEU A 8 1.10 34.20 18.19
N LEU A 9 1.36 32.92 17.94
CA LEU A 9 0.51 31.86 17.41
C LEU A 9 0.34 31.77 15.88
N ALA A 10 0.38 30.60 15.28
CA ALA A 10 0.84 29.26 15.66
C ALA A 10 0.78 28.47 14.36
N ALA A 11 1.88 27.85 13.94
CA ALA A 11 1.83 26.91 12.83
C ALA A 11 1.01 25.69 13.28
N LEU A 12 -0.19 25.50 12.72
CA LEU A 12 -0.89 24.21 12.80
C LEU A 12 -0.11 23.22 11.93
N ALA A 13 0.87 22.56 12.52
CA ALA A 13 1.33 21.27 12.02
C ALA A 13 0.20 20.27 12.31
N ALA A 14 -0.51 19.87 11.27
CA ALA A 14 -1.44 18.75 11.35
C ALA A 14 -0.63 17.51 11.72
N ALA A 15 -0.83 17.01 12.94
CA ALA A 15 -0.37 15.69 13.33
C ALA A 15 -1.08 14.68 12.45
N GLN A 16 -0.36 14.09 11.49
CA GLN A 16 -0.83 12.88 10.84
C GLN A 16 -0.84 11.79 11.92
N LEU A 17 -2.03 11.35 12.30
CA LEU A 17 -2.19 10.16 13.12
C LEU A 17 -1.58 9.00 12.33
N ALA A 18 -0.43 8.51 12.78
CA ALA A 18 0.00 7.16 12.50
C ALA A 18 -1.03 6.23 13.14
N TYR A 19 -2.02 5.81 12.35
CA TYR A 19 -2.84 4.67 12.71
C TYR A 19 -1.90 3.47 12.70
N ALA A 20 -1.72 2.84 13.85
CA ALA A 20 -0.97 1.60 13.95
C ALA A 20 -1.78 0.50 13.26
N GLY A 21 -1.67 0.42 11.93
CA GLY A 21 -2.02 -0.78 11.17
C GLY A 21 -1.16 -1.94 11.64
N ILE A 22 -1.63 -3.16 11.42
CA ILE A 22 -0.88 -4.37 11.73
C ILE A 22 0.25 -4.47 10.68
N GLY A 23 1.34 -3.73 10.91
CA GLY A 23 2.62 -3.83 10.22
C GLY A 23 2.61 -3.41 8.75
N VAL A 24 3.39 -2.39 8.42
CA VAL A 24 3.93 -2.27 7.06
C VAL A 24 5.09 -3.28 6.95
N HIS A 25 4.96 -4.23 6.03
CA HIS A 25 5.95 -5.25 5.73
C HIS A 25 6.64 -4.91 4.41
N CYS A 26 7.92 -4.56 4.46
CA CYS A 26 8.73 -4.37 3.26
C CYS A 26 9.44 -5.70 2.94
N GLY A 27 9.26 -6.27 1.73
CA GLY A 27 10.23 -7.26 1.22
C GLY A 27 9.84 -8.74 1.07
N THR A 28 8.64 -9.10 0.63
CA THR A 28 8.33 -10.51 0.26
C THR A 28 8.01 -10.75 -1.21
N THR A 29 7.89 -9.69 -2.00
CA THR A 29 7.47 -9.76 -3.41
C THR A 29 8.56 -9.22 -4.34
N ASN A 30 8.40 -9.44 -5.65
CA ASN A 30 9.29 -8.81 -6.63
C ASN A 30 9.23 -7.27 -6.55
N ASP A 31 10.40 -6.66 -6.62
CA ASP A 31 10.57 -5.21 -6.59
C ASP A 31 9.85 -4.53 -7.77
N ALA A 32 8.97 -3.59 -7.47
CA ALA A 32 8.50 -2.61 -8.43
C ALA A 32 9.53 -1.48 -8.61
N THR A 33 9.57 -0.88 -9.80
CA THR A 33 10.31 0.36 -10.01
C THR A 33 9.68 1.52 -9.22
N LEU A 34 10.43 2.16 -8.31
CA LEU A 34 9.95 3.24 -7.46
C LEU A 34 9.49 4.47 -8.27
N SER A 35 10.22 4.83 -9.33
CA SER A 35 9.84 5.93 -10.22
C SER A 35 8.50 5.69 -10.91
N ASP A 36 8.21 4.46 -11.35
CA ASP A 36 6.92 4.07 -11.90
C ASP A 36 5.80 4.14 -10.84
N CYS A 37 6.09 3.68 -9.60
CA CYS A 37 5.11 3.77 -8.51
C CYS A 37 4.78 5.20 -8.12
N LYS A 38 5.77 6.10 -8.12
CA LYS A 38 5.53 7.54 -7.91
C LYS A 38 4.69 8.14 -9.04
N ALA A 39 4.95 7.76 -10.29
CA ALA A 39 4.13 8.20 -11.43
C ALA A 39 2.68 7.71 -11.31
N LEU A 40 2.48 6.44 -10.91
CA LEU A 40 1.16 5.86 -10.69
C LEU A 40 0.38 6.54 -9.55
N LEU A 41 1.02 6.68 -8.40
CA LEU A 41 0.33 7.03 -7.15
C LEU A 41 0.22 8.54 -6.91
N ASN A 42 1.12 9.36 -7.47
CA ASN A 42 1.12 10.80 -7.19
C ASN A 42 0.45 11.65 -8.29
N ASP A 43 0.07 11.04 -9.42
CA ASP A 43 -0.66 11.72 -10.50
C ASP A 43 -2.09 11.18 -10.62
N ASP A 44 -3.08 12.08 -10.51
CA ASP A 44 -4.50 11.70 -10.52
C ASP A 44 -4.95 11.13 -11.86
N ALA A 45 -4.46 11.68 -12.97
CA ALA A 45 -4.85 11.21 -14.30
C ALA A 45 -4.30 9.80 -14.59
N THR A 46 -3.06 9.54 -14.18
CA THR A 46 -2.41 8.24 -14.30
C THR A 46 -3.13 7.20 -13.44
N TRP A 47 -3.41 7.51 -12.16
CA TRP A 47 -4.20 6.64 -11.29
C TRP A 47 -5.58 6.35 -11.86
N ASP A 48 -6.29 7.39 -12.30
CA ASP A 48 -7.65 7.27 -12.80
C ASP A 48 -7.74 6.42 -14.07
N GLY A 49 -6.75 6.54 -14.96
CA GLY A 49 -6.65 5.73 -16.17
C GLY A 49 -6.19 4.30 -15.92
N ALA A 50 -5.39 4.07 -14.87
CA ALA A 50 -4.89 2.75 -14.50
C ALA A 50 -5.86 1.93 -13.63
N TRP A 51 -6.81 2.58 -12.96
CA TRP A 51 -7.72 1.94 -12.02
C TRP A 51 -8.61 0.88 -12.68
N ALA A 52 -8.35 -0.38 -12.33
CA ALA A 52 -9.08 -1.56 -12.75
C ALA A 52 -10.05 -2.07 -11.67
N GLY A 53 -9.86 -1.65 -10.41
CA GLY A 53 -10.66 -2.08 -9.27
C GLY A 53 -10.70 -3.62 -9.17
N THR A 54 -11.87 -4.22 -9.40
CA THR A 54 -12.05 -5.68 -9.35
C THR A 54 -11.96 -6.39 -10.70
N SER A 55 -11.66 -5.71 -11.80
CA SER A 55 -11.69 -6.33 -13.14
C SER A 55 -10.56 -7.31 -13.39
N ASN A 56 -9.40 -7.10 -12.76
CA ASN A 56 -8.23 -7.97 -12.88
C ASN A 56 -8.14 -8.85 -11.63
N VAL A 57 -8.94 -9.91 -11.64
CA VAL A 57 -8.94 -10.90 -10.55
C VAL A 57 -7.70 -11.76 -10.64
N CYS A 58 -7.10 -12.01 -9.49
CA CYS A 58 -6.03 -12.98 -9.34
C CYS A 58 -6.19 -13.70 -7.99
N HIS A 59 -5.27 -14.60 -7.66
CA HIS A 59 -5.45 -15.52 -6.53
C HIS A 59 -4.18 -15.66 -5.70
N TYR A 60 -4.37 -15.94 -4.41
CA TYR A 60 -3.32 -16.18 -3.43
C TYR A 60 -3.68 -17.40 -2.57
N SER A 61 -2.69 -18.11 -2.06
CA SER A 61 -2.85 -19.18 -1.06
C SER A 61 -1.88 -18.93 0.10
N ASN A 62 -2.45 -18.72 1.29
CA ASN A 62 -1.71 -18.42 2.49
C ASN A 62 -1.81 -19.60 3.47
N ALA A 63 -0.69 -20.28 3.71
CA ALA A 63 -0.66 -21.48 4.54
C ALA A 63 -0.93 -21.19 6.02
N ASP A 64 -0.51 -20.02 6.52
CA ASP A 64 -0.62 -19.64 7.93
C ASP A 64 -2.06 -19.28 8.34
N SER A 65 -2.79 -18.62 7.44
CA SER A 65 -4.22 -18.33 7.62
C SER A 65 -5.14 -19.45 7.11
N GLY A 66 -4.59 -20.46 6.41
CA GLY A 66 -5.34 -21.57 5.82
C GLY A 66 -6.17 -21.19 4.59
N VAL A 67 -5.92 -20.02 4.00
CA VAL A 67 -6.59 -19.59 2.77
C VAL A 67 -6.00 -20.35 1.58
N ILE A 68 -6.85 -21.05 0.83
CA ILE A 68 -6.47 -21.74 -0.40
C ILE A 68 -7.21 -21.09 -1.56
N ASN A 69 -6.46 -20.63 -2.57
CA ASN A 69 -7.02 -19.97 -3.75
C ASN A 69 -7.93 -18.76 -3.43
N GLY A 70 -7.55 -18.02 -2.38
CA GLY A 70 -8.17 -16.76 -1.97
C GLY A 70 -8.18 -15.74 -3.10
N LYS A 71 -9.19 -14.88 -3.12
CA LYS A 71 -9.35 -13.88 -4.18
C LYS A 71 -8.55 -12.62 -3.85
N ALA A 72 -7.75 -12.18 -4.80
CA ALA A 72 -7.08 -10.88 -4.80
C ALA A 72 -7.37 -10.15 -6.13
N TYR A 73 -6.92 -8.91 -6.21
CA TYR A 73 -7.11 -8.05 -7.36
C TYR A 73 -5.84 -7.28 -7.68
N ASN A 74 -5.47 -7.23 -8.95
CA ASN A 74 -4.54 -6.22 -9.45
C ASN A 74 -5.35 -4.94 -9.76
N THR A 75 -5.32 -3.99 -8.84
CA THR A 75 -6.23 -2.84 -8.84
C THR A 75 -5.78 -1.70 -9.75
N ALA A 76 -4.48 -1.56 -10.00
CA ALA A 76 -3.91 -0.56 -10.91
C ALA A 76 -2.46 -0.91 -11.26
N CYS A 77 -2.03 -0.63 -12.49
CA CYS A 77 -0.64 -0.75 -12.90
C CYS A 77 -0.18 0.42 -13.79
N HIS A 78 1.09 0.79 -13.67
CA HIS A 78 1.78 1.68 -14.59
C HIS A 78 3.25 1.29 -14.67
N GLY A 79 3.77 1.11 -15.90
CA GLY A 79 5.12 0.62 -16.10
C GLY A 79 5.32 -0.73 -15.41
N ASN A 80 6.34 -0.81 -14.57
CA ASN A 80 6.62 -1.97 -13.74
C ASN A 80 5.86 -1.98 -12.40
N CYS A 81 5.23 -0.88 -11.97
CA CYS A 81 4.53 -0.81 -10.69
C CYS A 81 3.06 -1.28 -10.77
N CYS A 82 2.67 -2.19 -9.87
CA CYS A 82 1.30 -2.66 -9.73
C CYS A 82 0.83 -2.67 -8.27
N ILE A 83 -0.43 -2.29 -8.06
CA ILE A 83 -1.08 -2.24 -6.75
C ILE A 83 -2.05 -3.41 -6.62
N TYR A 84 -1.81 -4.26 -5.62
CA TYR A 84 -2.62 -5.43 -5.35
C TYR A 84 -3.48 -5.23 -4.11
N TYR A 85 -4.65 -5.85 -4.09
CA TYR A 85 -5.59 -5.81 -2.98
C TYR A 85 -6.13 -7.21 -2.68
N ALA A 86 -6.20 -7.57 -1.41
CA ALA A 86 -6.89 -8.75 -0.92
C ALA A 86 -7.76 -8.42 0.30
N SER A 87 -8.75 -9.27 0.57
CA SER A 87 -9.53 -9.18 1.80
C SER A 87 -9.90 -10.56 2.33
N MET A 88 -9.70 -10.76 3.63
CA MET A 88 -10.10 -11.97 4.34
C MET A 88 -11.59 -12.02 4.68
N VAL A 89 -12.26 -10.85 4.71
CA VAL A 89 -13.66 -10.71 5.11
C VAL A 89 -14.58 -10.30 3.95
N GLY A 90 -14.06 -10.29 2.72
CA GLY A 90 -14.85 -10.06 1.50
C GLY A 90 -15.06 -8.58 1.14
N HIS A 91 -14.22 -7.67 1.64
CA HIS A 91 -14.21 -6.28 1.19
C HIS A 91 -13.77 -6.19 -0.28
N THR A 92 -14.32 -5.22 -0.99
CA THR A 92 -13.89 -4.84 -2.35
C THR A 92 -12.97 -3.62 -2.29
N PRO A 93 -11.98 -3.50 -3.18
CA PRO A 93 -11.08 -2.36 -3.21
C PRO A 93 -11.85 -1.06 -3.47
N ASP A 94 -11.73 -0.09 -2.56
CA ASP A 94 -12.17 1.29 -2.78
C ASP A 94 -11.06 2.09 -3.48
N LYS A 95 -11.43 2.90 -4.47
CA LYS A 95 -10.45 3.61 -5.31
C LYS A 95 -9.60 4.62 -4.53
N GLY A 96 -10.21 5.38 -3.64
CA GLY A 96 -9.51 6.40 -2.87
C GLY A 96 -8.64 5.78 -1.78
N GLN A 97 -9.24 4.86 -1.01
CA GLN A 97 -8.56 4.19 0.09
C GLN A 97 -7.40 3.32 -0.39
N THR A 98 -7.59 2.52 -1.44
CA THR A 98 -6.52 1.65 -1.97
C THR A 98 -5.32 2.47 -2.44
N ARG A 99 -5.55 3.63 -3.05
CA ARG A 99 -4.47 4.55 -3.44
C ARG A 99 -3.74 5.12 -2.23
N ALA A 100 -4.48 5.57 -1.22
CA ALA A 100 -3.90 6.15 0.00
C ALA A 100 -3.07 5.13 0.77
N ASP A 101 -3.57 3.90 0.89
CA ASP A 101 -2.87 2.77 1.52
C ASP A 101 -1.57 2.47 0.75
N ALA A 102 -1.63 2.36 -0.57
CA ALA A 102 -0.45 2.15 -1.41
C ALA A 102 0.56 3.31 -1.34
N GLN A 103 0.10 4.56 -1.22
CA GLN A 103 1.00 5.70 -1.02
C GLN A 103 1.80 5.58 0.29
N GLY A 104 1.20 5.02 1.35
CA GLY A 104 1.89 4.74 2.60
C GLY A 104 3.07 3.78 2.42
N LEU A 105 2.93 2.79 1.53
CA LEU A 105 3.95 1.79 1.23
C LEU A 105 5.17 2.34 0.46
N LEU A 106 5.09 3.55 -0.11
CA LEU A 106 6.27 4.20 -0.70
C LEU A 106 7.37 4.49 0.35
N GLY A 107 7.03 4.45 1.64
CA GLY A 107 8.00 4.49 2.74
C GLY A 107 8.93 3.27 2.82
N CYS A 108 8.56 2.14 2.20
CA CYS A 108 9.39 0.93 2.10
C CYS A 108 10.47 0.99 1.02
N ALA A 109 10.52 2.06 0.23
CA ALA A 109 11.34 2.10 -0.97
C ALA A 109 12.85 2.18 -0.68
N ASP A 110 13.64 1.43 -1.44
CA ASP A 110 15.08 1.62 -1.55
C ASP A 110 15.37 2.61 -2.70
N THR A 111 15.60 3.87 -2.32
CA THR A 111 15.82 4.95 -3.28
C THR A 111 17.11 4.81 -4.07
N ASP A 112 18.12 4.13 -3.53
CA ASP A 112 19.41 3.95 -4.22
C ASP A 112 19.30 2.91 -5.35
N LYS A 113 18.30 2.01 -5.25
CA LYS A 113 18.02 0.96 -6.24
C LYS A 113 16.84 1.27 -7.16
N ASP A 114 16.15 2.40 -6.96
CA ASP A 114 14.87 2.72 -7.61
C ASP A 114 13.85 1.58 -7.46
N ALA A 115 13.80 0.96 -6.28
CA ALA A 115 13.02 -0.24 -6.02
C ALA A 115 12.07 -0.04 -4.84
N VAL A 116 10.89 -0.66 -4.92
CA VAL A 116 9.92 -0.70 -3.82
C VAL A 116 9.11 -1.99 -3.90
N ASN A 117 8.95 -2.63 -2.75
CA ASN A 117 7.91 -3.62 -2.50
C ASN A 117 7.37 -3.38 -1.09
N GLY A 118 6.13 -3.76 -0.86
CA GLY A 118 5.56 -3.62 0.47
C GLY A 118 4.15 -4.16 0.53
N LEU A 119 3.75 -4.57 1.72
CA LEU A 119 2.42 -5.04 2.07
C LEU A 119 2.01 -4.31 3.36
N ASP A 120 0.78 -3.80 3.40
CA ASP A 120 0.14 -3.38 4.64
C ASP A 120 -1.07 -4.28 4.89
N PHE A 121 -1.23 -4.72 6.13
CA PHE A 121 -2.39 -5.47 6.59
C PHE A 121 -3.16 -4.67 7.64
N PHE A 122 -4.45 -4.50 7.39
CA PHE A 122 -5.30 -3.65 8.20
C PHE A 122 -6.15 -4.48 9.16
N ASP A 123 -6.48 -3.91 10.33
CA ASP A 123 -7.34 -4.54 11.35
C ASP A 123 -8.72 -4.96 10.81
N ASP A 124 -9.18 -4.33 9.73
CA ASP A 124 -10.45 -4.67 9.05
C ASP A 124 -10.31 -5.86 8.07
N GLY A 125 -9.15 -6.53 8.04
CA GLY A 125 -8.90 -7.72 7.24
C GLY A 125 -8.66 -7.44 5.76
N ARG A 126 -8.37 -6.20 5.39
CA ARG A 126 -7.86 -5.83 4.05
C ARG A 126 -6.34 -5.91 4.02
N GLY A 127 -5.78 -6.12 2.84
CA GLY A 127 -4.37 -5.91 2.58
C GLY A 127 -4.15 -5.20 1.26
N VAL A 128 -3.15 -4.32 1.24
CA VAL A 128 -2.71 -3.60 0.04
C VAL A 128 -1.23 -3.85 -0.14
N CYS A 129 -0.81 -4.11 -1.38
CA CYS A 129 0.57 -4.46 -1.70
C CYS A 129 1.07 -3.70 -2.94
N ILE A 130 2.36 -3.33 -2.94
CA ILE A 130 3.11 -2.86 -4.11
C ILE A 130 4.06 -3.98 -4.53
N SER A 131 3.98 -4.34 -5.82
CA SER A 131 4.91 -5.29 -6.44
C SER A 131 5.03 -5.01 -7.93
N ASP A 132 5.96 -5.70 -8.59
CA ASP A 132 5.96 -5.78 -10.04
C ASP A 132 4.67 -6.43 -10.61
N GLY A 133 4.51 -6.42 -11.93
CA GLY A 133 3.36 -7.01 -12.63
C GLY A 133 3.13 -8.51 -12.44
N SER A 134 4.01 -9.21 -11.71
CA SER A 134 3.88 -10.62 -11.35
C SER A 134 3.59 -10.90 -9.87
N GLY A 135 3.46 -9.87 -9.03
CA GLY A 135 3.31 -10.04 -7.58
C GLY A 135 1.98 -10.59 -7.07
N CYS A 136 1.04 -10.99 -7.95
CA CYS A 136 -0.20 -11.56 -7.44
C CYS A 136 -0.01 -13.00 -6.97
N GLY A 137 -0.45 -13.29 -5.74
CA GLY A 137 -0.10 -14.50 -5.02
C GLY A 137 0.95 -14.14 -3.98
N ASP A 138 2.17 -13.90 -4.44
CA ASP A 138 3.34 -13.56 -3.59
C ASP A 138 3.07 -12.44 -2.58
N CYS A 139 2.32 -11.39 -2.96
CA CYS A 139 1.91 -10.32 -2.05
C CYS A 139 1.15 -10.78 -0.80
N PHE A 140 0.47 -11.92 -0.84
CA PHE A 140 -0.46 -12.37 0.21
C PHE A 140 -0.27 -13.84 0.60
N ASP A 141 0.66 -14.56 -0.03
CA ASP A 141 0.92 -15.99 0.21
C ASP A 141 1.73 -16.24 1.49
N ASP A 142 2.46 -15.24 1.96
CA ASP A 142 3.37 -15.33 3.11
C ASP A 142 2.72 -14.94 4.46
N ALA A 143 3.43 -15.24 5.55
CA ALA A 143 3.02 -15.00 6.94
C ALA A 143 2.65 -13.53 7.23
N ASP A 144 3.14 -12.58 6.43
CA ASP A 144 2.89 -11.15 6.61
C ASP A 144 1.41 -10.79 6.38
N PHE A 145 0.70 -11.55 5.55
CA PHE A 145 -0.77 -11.46 5.42
C PHE A 145 -1.48 -12.42 6.41
N SER A 146 -0.96 -12.55 7.64
CA SER A 146 -1.59 -13.32 8.73
C SER A 146 -1.41 -12.70 10.12
N GLY A 147 -1.01 -11.41 10.18
CA GLY A 147 -0.91 -10.64 11.42
C GLY A 147 0.33 -10.95 12.27
N GLY A 148 1.36 -11.54 11.67
CA GLY A 148 2.57 -11.99 12.35
C GLY A 148 3.85 -11.25 11.94
N CYS A 149 4.24 -10.25 12.73
CA CYS A 149 5.64 -9.90 13.08
C CYS A 149 6.33 -8.67 12.43
N SER A 150 6.76 -7.77 13.34
CA SER A 150 7.85 -6.78 13.37
C SER A 150 8.20 -5.95 12.12
N ILE A 151 7.73 -4.70 12.18
CA ILE A 151 8.41 -3.44 11.84
C ILE A 151 9.88 -3.60 11.40
N CYS A 152 10.17 -3.14 10.19
CA CYS A 152 11.52 -2.87 9.66
C CYS A 152 12.30 -1.86 10.52
#